data_AF-A0A8T7FT44-F1
#
_entry.id   AF-A0A8T7FT44-F1
#
_cell.length_a   1.000
_cell.length_b   1.000
_cell.length_c   1.000
_cell.angle_alpha   90.00
_cell.angle_beta   90.00
_cell.angle_gamma   90.00
#
_symmetry.space_group_name_H-M   'P 1'
#
loop_
_entity.id
_entity.type
_entity.pdbx_description
1 polymer ?
#
loop_
_entity_poly.entity_id
_entity_poly.type
_entity_poly.pdbx_seq_one_letter_code
_entity_poly.pdbx_strand_id
1 'polypeptide(L)'
;MNMKYGETEQGWKPLFNLGGVSALMMVFIIVAQMIVFISAPPPYEGGASAWFALFQNNKIIGLINFELLMIVYVFLSIPITLSLYILLRRVGPSFTVLYVVLSLIGIMSFIVARPAFEMLSLSNGYAAATTGAERAIYLSAGETLLAVFHGTAFQVSYILGSLGGLIISLIMLKTDIFSKTTAYFRIASSVFDFGLYVPSIGMYISIFSVLFLLIWDVLVARRLFQLGRGSA
;
A
#
# COMPACT_ATOMS: atom_id res chain seq x y z
N MET A 1 2.89 -20.38 -36.81
CA MET A 1 1.88 -19.30 -36.77
C MET A 1 2.48 -18.15 -35.97
N ASN A 2 3.24 -17.29 -36.67
CA ASN A 2 3.96 -16.15 -36.10
C ASN A 2 2.97 -14.99 -35.92
N MET A 3 2.32 -14.91 -34.76
CA MET A 3 1.69 -13.66 -34.35
C MET A 3 2.80 -12.64 -34.05
N LYS A 4 2.80 -11.55 -34.81
CA LYS A 4 3.69 -10.39 -34.63
C LYS A 4 3.71 -9.99 -33.16
N TYR A 5 4.89 -10.02 -32.56
CA TYR A 5 5.17 -9.59 -31.18
C TYR A 5 4.52 -8.24 -30.82
N GLY A 6 4.35 -7.34 -31.80
CA GLY A 6 3.80 -5.99 -31.60
C GLY A 6 2.27 -5.84 -31.55
N GLU A 7 1.46 -6.79 -32.03
CA GLU A 7 -0.02 -6.62 -32.06
C GLU A 7 -0.67 -6.96 -30.72
N THR A 8 -0.19 -8.01 -30.04
CA THR A 8 -0.72 -8.42 -28.72
C THR A 8 -0.41 -7.44 -27.58
N GLU A 9 0.58 -6.57 -27.73
CA GLU A 9 0.93 -5.56 -26.71
C GLU A 9 0.18 -4.24 -26.87
N GLN A 10 -0.32 -3.92 -28.08
CA GLN A 10 -1.09 -2.69 -28.30
C GLN A 10 -2.36 -2.64 -27.44
N GLY A 11 -3.04 -3.77 -27.25
CA GLY A 11 -4.24 -3.86 -26.42
C GLY A 11 -4.01 -3.53 -24.94
N TRP A 12 -2.77 -3.60 -24.46
CA TRP A 12 -2.43 -3.36 -23.04
C TRP A 12 -1.86 -1.97 -22.78
N LYS A 13 -1.66 -1.14 -23.82
CA LYS A 13 -1.18 0.25 -23.66
C LYS A 13 -2.00 1.08 -22.66
N PRO A 14 -3.35 1.03 -22.65
CA PRO A 14 -4.14 1.76 -21.66
C PRO A 14 -3.83 1.30 -20.23
N LEU A 15 -3.64 -0.01 -20.02
CA LEU A 15 -3.29 -0.56 -18.73
C LEU A 15 -1.90 -0.11 -18.27
N PHE A 16 -0.91 -0.04 -19.17
CA PHE A 16 0.42 0.46 -18.82
C PHE A 16 0.39 1.95 -18.48
N ASN A 17 -0.35 2.77 -19.23
CA ASN A 17 -0.52 4.18 -18.89
C ASN A 17 -1.22 4.35 -17.53
N LEU A 18 -2.27 3.56 -17.27
CA LEU A 18 -2.96 3.57 -15.98
C LEU A 18 -2.04 3.13 -14.84
N GLY A 19 -1.26 2.07 -15.02
CA GLY A 19 -0.25 1.62 -14.05
C GLY A 19 0.82 2.68 -13.80
N GLY A 20 1.26 3.39 -14.83
CA GLY A 20 2.19 4.52 -14.70
C GLY A 20 1.62 5.68 -13.88
N VAL A 21 0.37 6.07 -14.16
CA VAL A 21 -0.33 7.12 -13.39
C VAL A 21 -0.52 6.69 -11.95
N SER A 22 -0.97 5.44 -11.73
CA SER A 22 -1.12 4.87 -10.39
C SER A 22 0.17 4.93 -9.58
N ALA A 23 1.30 4.54 -10.16
CA ALA A 23 2.58 4.55 -9.47
C ALA A 23 3.02 5.97 -9.07
N LEU A 24 2.81 6.98 -9.92
CA LEU A 24 3.08 8.38 -9.53
C LEU A 24 2.11 8.90 -8.46
N MET A 25 0.84 8.53 -8.55
CA MET A 25 -0.16 8.88 -7.53
C MET A 25 0.17 8.24 -6.18
N MET A 26 0.68 7.01 -6.18
CA MET A 26 1.17 6.31 -4.99
C MET A 26 2.33 7.05 -4.33
N VAL A 27 3.31 7.54 -5.12
CA VAL A 27 4.39 8.41 -4.61
C VAL A 27 3.82 9.67 -3.95
N PHE A 28 2.88 10.35 -4.62
CA PHE A 28 2.24 11.54 -4.06
C PHE A 28 1.50 11.25 -2.74
N ILE A 29 0.77 10.12 -2.68
CA ILE A 29 0.08 9.70 -1.46
C ILE A 29 1.06 9.47 -0.32
N ILE A 30 2.16 8.75 -0.54
CA ILE A 30 3.17 8.51 0.50
C ILE A 30 3.70 9.85 1.03
N VAL A 31 4.06 10.77 0.15
CA VAL A 31 4.57 12.10 0.55
C VAL A 31 3.53 12.89 1.34
N ALA A 32 2.27 12.90 0.87
CA ALA A 32 1.18 13.58 1.57
C ALA A 32 0.92 12.98 2.95
N GLN A 33 0.92 11.64 3.06
CA GLN A 33 0.76 10.91 4.32
C GLN A 33 1.88 11.26 5.30
N MET A 34 3.14 11.28 4.85
CA MET A 34 4.29 11.65 5.68
C MET A 34 4.18 13.09 6.19
N ILE A 35 3.76 14.04 5.35
CA ILE A 35 3.57 15.44 5.76
C ILE A 35 2.51 15.54 6.87
N VAL A 36 1.40 14.82 6.75
CA VAL A 36 0.36 14.82 7.79
C VAL A 36 0.88 14.18 9.08
N PHE A 37 1.58 13.04 9.01
CA PHE A 37 2.15 12.40 10.20
C PHE A 37 3.16 13.29 10.94
N ILE A 38 3.90 14.14 10.23
CA ILE A 38 4.86 15.07 10.84
C ILE A 38 4.14 16.30 11.43
N SER A 39 3.18 16.87 10.70
CA SER A 39 2.51 18.12 11.09
C SER A 39 1.37 17.95 12.09
N ALA A 40 0.70 16.80 12.06
CA ALA A 40 -0.41 16.44 12.92
C ALA A 40 -0.30 14.96 13.30
N PRO A 41 0.63 14.61 14.22
CA PRO A 41 0.97 13.22 14.49
C PRO A 41 -0.23 12.41 15.02
N PRO A 42 -0.37 11.14 14.61
CA PRO A 42 -1.41 10.25 15.10
C PRO A 42 -1.21 9.92 16.60
N PRO A 43 -2.29 9.85 17.40
CA PRO A 43 -2.22 9.63 18.84
C PRO A 43 -2.08 8.14 19.19
N TYR A 44 -1.02 7.48 18.72
CA TYR A 44 -0.82 6.03 18.89
C TYR A 44 -0.79 5.57 20.37
N GLU A 45 -0.34 6.43 21.29
CA GLU A 45 -0.27 6.12 22.73
C GLU A 45 -1.55 6.46 23.50
N GLY A 46 -2.49 7.18 22.89
CA GLY A 46 -3.63 7.80 23.59
C GLY A 46 -4.92 6.97 23.64
N GLY A 47 -4.94 5.79 23.02
CA GLY A 47 -6.13 4.92 22.95
C GLY A 47 -7.32 5.56 22.22
N ALA A 48 -8.48 4.93 22.32
CA ALA A 48 -9.68 5.29 21.58
C ALA A 48 -10.17 6.72 21.89
N SER A 49 -10.03 7.17 23.13
CA SER A 49 -10.45 8.52 23.55
C SER A 49 -9.64 9.62 22.84
N ALA A 50 -8.32 9.46 22.71
CA ALA A 50 -7.48 10.42 22.00
C ALA A 50 -7.76 10.43 20.50
N TRP A 51 -7.98 9.25 19.91
CA TRP A 51 -8.42 9.15 18.51
C TRP A 51 -9.77 9.83 18.29
N PHE A 52 -10.74 9.62 19.19
CA PHE A 52 -12.04 10.29 19.09
C PHE A 52 -11.90 11.81 19.22
N ALA A 53 -11.06 12.30 20.13
CA ALA A 53 -10.77 13.72 20.25
C ALA A 53 -10.16 14.29 18.95
N LEU A 54 -9.23 13.56 18.30
CA LEU A 54 -8.68 13.95 17.01
C LEU A 54 -9.77 14.03 15.92
N PHE A 55 -10.63 13.02 15.82
CA PHE A 55 -11.73 13.00 14.84
C PHE A 55 -12.73 14.13 15.06
N GLN A 56 -13.06 14.45 16.32
CA GLN A 56 -13.95 15.57 16.64
C GLN A 56 -13.29 16.93 16.36
N ASN A 57 -11.98 17.06 16.58
CA ASN A 57 -11.26 18.29 16.28
C ASN A 57 -11.11 18.52 14.77
N ASN A 58 -10.73 17.47 14.02
CA ASN A 58 -10.60 17.55 12.58
C ASN A 58 -10.82 16.17 11.93
N LYS A 59 -12.00 16.00 11.33
CA LYS A 59 -12.41 14.74 10.68
C LYS A 59 -11.45 14.30 9.57
N ILE A 60 -10.96 15.24 8.76
CA ILE A 60 -10.09 14.94 7.61
C ILE A 60 -8.73 14.45 8.11
N ILE A 61 -8.13 15.16 9.07
CA ILE A 61 -6.86 14.74 9.67
C ILE A 61 -7.02 13.41 10.41
N GLY A 62 -8.14 13.20 11.12
CA GLY A 62 -8.45 11.90 11.74
C GLY A 62 -8.48 10.76 10.71
N LEU A 63 -9.17 10.95 9.59
CA LEU A 63 -9.25 9.96 8.51
C LEU A 63 -7.88 9.67 7.87
N ILE A 64 -7.08 10.71 7.62
CA ILE A 64 -5.73 10.55 7.06
C ILE A 64 -4.82 9.85 8.08
N ASN A 65 -4.89 10.22 9.35
CA ASN A 65 -4.12 9.58 10.42
C ASN A 65 -4.52 8.12 10.63
N PHE A 66 -5.78 7.77 10.39
CA PHE A 66 -6.26 6.38 10.35
C PHE A 66 -6.03 5.70 8.98
N GLU A 67 -5.09 6.23 8.19
CA GLU A 67 -4.56 5.68 6.94
C GLU A 67 -5.57 5.52 5.80
N LEU A 68 -6.62 6.37 5.73
CA LEU A 68 -7.56 6.38 4.61
C LEU A 68 -6.86 6.58 3.25
N LEU A 69 -5.81 7.41 3.19
CA LEU A 69 -5.05 7.57 1.94
C LEU A 69 -4.30 6.28 1.55
N MET A 70 -3.87 5.48 2.52
CA MET A 70 -3.20 4.21 2.24
C MET A 70 -4.18 3.16 1.69
N ILE A 71 -5.47 3.25 2.02
CA ILE A 71 -6.51 2.45 1.35
C ILE A 71 -6.53 2.76 -0.15
N VAL A 72 -6.52 4.05 -0.52
CA VAL A 72 -6.45 4.48 -1.93
C VAL A 72 -5.14 4.02 -2.57
N TYR A 73 -4.01 4.13 -1.86
CA TYR A 73 -2.71 3.64 -2.31
C TYR A 73 -2.75 2.16 -2.70
N VAL A 74 -3.30 1.28 -1.85
CA VAL A 74 -3.34 -0.16 -2.16
C VAL A 74 -4.29 -0.46 -3.32
N PHE A 75 -5.37 0.30 -3.50
CA PHE A 75 -6.21 0.20 -4.70
C PHE A 75 -5.46 0.58 -5.98
N LEU A 76 -4.69 1.68 -5.95
CA LEU A 76 -3.89 2.13 -7.09
C LEU A 76 -2.80 1.12 -7.48
N SER A 77 -2.36 0.27 -6.55
CA SER A 77 -1.40 -0.78 -6.86
C SER A 77 -1.95 -1.85 -7.82
N ILE A 78 -3.27 -2.02 -7.94
CA ILE A 78 -3.90 -3.03 -8.81
C ILE A 78 -3.47 -2.85 -10.29
N PRO A 79 -3.63 -1.67 -10.93
CA PRO A 79 -3.11 -1.42 -12.27
C PRO A 79 -1.62 -1.74 -12.45
N ILE A 80 -0.79 -1.48 -11.44
CA ILE A 80 0.65 -1.79 -11.48
C ILE A 80 0.84 -3.30 -11.47
N THR A 81 0.21 -4.01 -10.53
CA THR A 81 0.25 -5.47 -10.43
C THR A 81 -0.16 -6.14 -11.74
N LEU A 82 -1.26 -5.69 -12.35
CA LEU A 82 -1.74 -6.22 -13.62
C LEU A 82 -0.79 -5.88 -14.79
N SER A 83 -0.23 -4.67 -14.81
CA SER A 83 0.77 -4.27 -15.81
C SER A 83 2.01 -5.18 -15.73
N LEU A 84 2.54 -5.39 -14.53
CA LEU A 84 3.68 -6.26 -14.28
C LEU A 84 3.37 -7.71 -14.65
N TYR A 85 2.13 -8.19 -14.42
CA TYR A 85 1.71 -9.49 -14.90
C TYR A 85 1.83 -9.64 -16.42
N ILE A 86 1.26 -8.70 -17.18
CA ILE A 86 1.30 -8.76 -18.65
C ILE A 86 2.74 -8.79 -19.16
N LEU A 87 3.62 -7.99 -18.56
CA LEU A 87 5.01 -7.84 -18.99
C LEU A 87 5.89 -9.03 -18.59
N LEU A 88 5.66 -9.63 -17.42
CA LEU A 88 6.58 -10.61 -16.84
C LEU A 88 6.09 -12.07 -16.91
N ARG A 89 4.82 -12.30 -17.27
CA ARG A 89 4.23 -13.65 -17.37
C ARG A 89 4.94 -14.58 -18.36
N ARG A 90 5.60 -14.05 -19.39
CA ARG A 90 6.38 -14.88 -20.34
C ARG A 90 7.76 -15.25 -19.82
N VAL A 91 8.29 -14.54 -18.82
CA VAL A 91 9.60 -14.76 -18.22
C VAL A 91 9.51 -15.75 -17.05
N GLY A 92 8.46 -15.64 -16.24
CA GLY A 92 8.24 -16.50 -15.07
C GLY A 92 6.75 -16.69 -14.79
N PRO A 93 6.01 -17.49 -15.58
CA PRO A 93 4.55 -17.56 -15.54
C PRO A 93 4.00 -17.89 -14.15
N SER A 94 4.47 -18.98 -13.54
CA SER A 94 3.97 -19.44 -12.23
C SER A 94 4.22 -18.42 -11.13
N PHE A 95 5.41 -17.82 -11.08
CA PHE A 95 5.78 -16.82 -10.08
C PHE A 95 5.07 -15.49 -10.30
N THR A 96 4.80 -15.12 -11.56
CA THR A 96 4.06 -13.89 -11.86
C THR A 96 2.59 -14.03 -11.48
N VAL A 97 1.98 -15.21 -11.70
CA VAL A 97 0.62 -15.50 -11.20
C VAL A 97 0.60 -15.47 -9.67
N LEU A 98 1.57 -16.10 -9.01
CA LEU A 98 1.69 -16.06 -7.56
C LEU A 98 1.80 -14.61 -7.04
N TYR A 99 2.62 -13.78 -7.67
CA TYR A 99 2.72 -12.35 -7.34
C TYR A 99 1.37 -11.63 -7.40
N VAL A 100 0.56 -11.86 -8.44
CA VAL A 100 -0.77 -11.26 -8.56
C VAL A 100 -1.68 -11.72 -7.42
N VAL A 101 -1.73 -13.03 -7.14
CA VAL A 101 -2.57 -13.58 -6.07
C VAL A 101 -2.18 -12.99 -4.72
N LEU A 102 -0.89 -12.98 -4.39
CA LEU A 102 -0.39 -12.41 -3.14
C LEU A 102 -0.70 -10.91 -3.03
N SER A 103 -0.56 -10.16 -4.13
CA SER A 103 -0.88 -8.73 -4.16
C SER A 103 -2.35 -8.48 -3.87
N LEU A 104 -3.26 -9.19 -4.55
CA LEU A 104 -4.71 -8.97 -4.38
C LEU A 104 -5.19 -9.36 -2.98
N ILE A 105 -4.68 -10.47 -2.42
CA ILE A 105 -4.97 -10.85 -1.03
C ILE A 105 -4.42 -9.79 -0.07
N GLY A 106 -3.17 -9.36 -0.27
CA GLY A 106 -2.54 -8.34 0.57
C GLY A 106 -3.30 -7.01 0.55
N ILE A 107 -3.74 -6.55 -0.63
CA ILE A 107 -4.56 -5.34 -0.79
C ILE A 107 -5.84 -5.46 0.02
N MET A 108 -6.60 -6.56 -0.13
CA MET A 108 -7.84 -6.73 0.62
C MET A 108 -7.61 -6.88 2.12
N SER A 109 -6.58 -7.60 2.54
CA SER A 109 -6.20 -7.69 3.95
C SER A 109 -5.84 -6.32 4.55
N PHE A 110 -5.14 -5.46 3.80
CA PHE A 110 -4.83 -4.10 4.24
C PHE A 110 -6.10 -3.26 4.40
N ILE A 111 -7.01 -3.30 3.43
CA ILE A 111 -8.28 -2.56 3.47
C ILE A 111 -9.09 -2.94 4.71
N VAL A 112 -9.22 -4.25 4.98
CA VAL A 112 -9.93 -4.77 6.16
C VAL A 112 -9.25 -4.34 7.47
N ALA A 113 -7.92 -4.17 7.46
CA ALA A 113 -7.16 -3.69 8.62
C ALA A 113 -7.28 -2.18 8.87
N ARG A 114 -8.03 -1.42 8.04
CA ARG A 114 -8.14 0.05 8.15
C ARG A 114 -9.59 0.52 8.29
N PRO A 115 -10.24 0.27 9.46
CA PRO A 115 -11.62 0.67 9.71
C PRO A 115 -11.76 2.18 10.03
N ALA A 116 -11.32 3.04 9.11
CA ALA A 116 -11.23 4.49 9.32
C ALA A 116 -12.61 5.16 9.46
N PHE A 117 -13.59 4.75 8.66
CA PHE A 117 -14.93 5.31 8.72
C PHE A 117 -15.72 4.79 9.93
N GLU A 118 -15.49 3.54 10.32
CA GLU A 118 -16.03 2.95 11.54
C GLU A 118 -15.50 3.71 12.76
N MET A 119 -14.20 4.00 12.83
CA MET A 119 -13.62 4.78 13.92
C MET A 119 -14.20 6.19 14.01
N LEU A 120 -14.41 6.86 12.86
CA LEU A 120 -15.12 8.14 12.79
C LEU A 120 -16.58 8.02 13.27
N SER A 121 -17.28 6.96 12.88
CA SER A 121 -18.67 6.71 13.31
C SER A 121 -18.75 6.52 14.82
N LEU A 122 -17.84 5.73 15.41
CA LEU A 122 -17.76 5.55 16.86
C LEU A 122 -17.42 6.85 17.59
N SER A 123 -16.53 7.67 17.02
CA SER A 123 -16.22 9.01 17.56
C SER A 123 -17.45 9.91 17.62
N ASN A 124 -18.26 9.93 16.55
CA ASN A 124 -19.49 10.71 16.53
C ASN A 124 -20.53 10.17 17.52
N GLY A 125 -20.66 8.84 17.64
CA GLY A 125 -21.52 8.22 18.63
C GLY A 125 -21.12 8.55 20.08
N TYR A 126 -19.82 8.53 20.36
CA TYR A 126 -19.26 8.95 21.65
C TYR A 126 -19.58 10.42 21.97
N ALA A 127 -19.46 11.31 20.99
CA ALA A 127 -19.75 12.74 21.17
C ALA A 127 -21.24 13.01 21.42
N ALA A 128 -22.13 12.24 20.81
CA ALA A 128 -23.58 12.36 20.98
C ALA A 128 -24.11 11.70 22.27
N ALA A 129 -23.35 10.77 22.86
CA ALA A 129 -23.74 10.06 24.07
C ALA A 129 -23.90 10.99 25.28
N THR A 130 -25.02 10.81 26.00
CA THR A 130 -25.42 11.67 27.12
C THR A 130 -25.07 11.08 28.48
N THR A 131 -24.83 9.77 28.54
CA THR A 131 -24.47 9.07 29.77
C THR A 131 -23.05 8.51 29.73
N GLY A 132 -22.45 8.33 30.92
CA GLY A 132 -21.14 7.68 31.05
C GLY A 132 -21.15 6.23 30.57
N ALA A 133 -22.26 5.52 30.76
CA ALA A 133 -22.43 4.13 30.30
C ALA A 133 -22.43 4.04 28.77
N GLU A 134 -23.16 4.92 28.08
CA GLU A 134 -23.14 4.98 26.61
C GLU A 134 -21.74 5.31 26.07
N ARG A 135 -21.05 6.28 26.68
CA ARG A 135 -19.68 6.66 26.30
C ARG A 135 -18.70 5.49 26.45
N ALA A 136 -18.83 4.69 27.52
CA ALA A 136 -17.99 3.53 27.75
C ALA A 136 -18.13 2.47 26.64
N ILE A 137 -19.33 2.29 26.09
CA ILE A 137 -19.57 1.36 24.96
C ILE A 137 -18.76 1.78 23.73
N TYR A 138 -18.82 3.06 23.36
CA TYR A 138 -18.07 3.56 22.20
C TYR A 138 -16.55 3.50 22.42
N LEU A 139 -16.07 3.80 23.62
CA LEU A 139 -14.64 3.68 23.93
C LEU A 139 -14.17 2.23 23.79
N SER A 140 -14.90 1.28 24.36
CA SER A 140 -14.56 -0.15 24.25
C SER A 140 -14.57 -0.64 22.80
N ALA A 141 -15.54 -0.20 21.99
CA ALA A 141 -15.57 -0.50 20.57
C ALA A 141 -14.38 0.13 19.82
N GLY A 142 -13.99 1.36 20.19
CA GLY A 142 -12.83 2.04 19.63
C GLY A 142 -11.52 1.31 19.91
N GLU A 143 -11.32 0.83 21.14
CA GLU A 143 -10.14 0.01 21.49
C GLU A 143 -10.07 -1.28 20.66
N THR A 144 -11.24 -1.87 20.36
CA THR A 144 -11.32 -3.04 19.47
C THR A 144 -10.85 -2.69 18.07
N LEU A 145 -11.25 -1.54 17.51
CA LEU A 145 -10.79 -1.11 16.18
C LEU A 145 -9.28 -0.81 16.16
N LEU A 146 -8.72 -0.27 17.24
CA LEU A 146 -7.27 -0.06 17.38
C LEU A 146 -6.51 -1.39 17.43
N ALA A 147 -7.05 -2.41 18.12
CA ALA A 147 -6.48 -3.75 18.10
C ALA A 147 -6.52 -4.38 16.70
N VAL A 148 -7.61 -4.17 15.96
CA VAL A 148 -7.73 -4.61 14.55
C VAL A 148 -6.72 -3.89 13.65
N PHE A 149 -6.47 -2.61 13.88
CA PHE A 149 -5.54 -1.79 13.08
C PHE A 149 -4.12 -2.39 13.00
N HIS A 150 -3.64 -3.00 14.09
CA HIS A 150 -2.34 -3.68 14.15
C HIS A 150 -2.45 -5.21 14.07
N GLY A 151 -3.67 -5.74 13.91
CA GLY A 151 -3.98 -7.15 14.02
C GLY A 151 -3.60 -7.99 12.81
N THR A 152 -4.11 -9.21 12.77
CA THR A 152 -3.74 -10.25 11.79
C THR A 152 -3.85 -9.78 10.33
N ALA A 153 -4.90 -9.04 9.98
CA ALA A 153 -5.11 -8.58 8.60
C ALA A 153 -3.97 -7.65 8.13
N PHE A 154 -3.50 -6.75 9.02
CA PHE A 154 -2.33 -5.92 8.75
C PHE A 154 -1.09 -6.78 8.56
N GLN A 155 -0.81 -7.71 9.47
CA GLN A 155 0.36 -8.60 9.41
C GLN A 155 0.40 -9.42 8.11
N VAL A 156 -0.74 -10.00 7.72
CA VAL A 156 -0.88 -10.75 6.47
C VAL A 156 -0.60 -9.83 5.28
N SER A 157 -1.22 -8.65 5.23
CA SER A 157 -1.00 -7.70 4.12
C SER A 157 0.48 -7.34 3.97
N TYR A 158 1.15 -7.12 5.10
CA TYR A 158 2.52 -6.68 5.16
C TYR A 158 3.47 -7.78 4.65
N ILE A 159 3.34 -9.01 5.18
CA ILE A 159 4.16 -10.15 4.75
C ILE A 159 3.93 -10.46 3.27
N LEU A 160 2.67 -10.53 2.83
CA LEU A 160 2.35 -10.88 1.45
C LEU A 160 2.83 -9.80 0.46
N GLY A 161 2.70 -8.53 0.81
CA GLY A 161 3.23 -7.41 0.02
C GLY A 161 4.74 -7.47 -0.15
N SER A 162 5.46 -7.78 0.94
CA SER A 162 6.93 -7.93 0.94
C SER A 162 7.38 -9.14 0.11
N LEU A 163 6.76 -10.32 0.31
CA LEU A 163 7.04 -11.52 -0.48
C LEU A 163 6.72 -11.32 -1.97
N GLY A 164 5.58 -10.72 -2.29
CA GLY A 164 5.21 -10.38 -3.67
C GLY A 164 6.25 -9.48 -4.33
N GLY A 165 6.75 -8.49 -3.59
CA GLY A 165 7.83 -7.63 -4.04
C GLY A 165 9.14 -8.35 -4.35
N LEU A 166 9.56 -9.28 -3.49
CA LEU A 166 10.74 -10.11 -3.76
C LEU A 166 10.55 -10.96 -5.01
N ILE A 167 9.40 -11.64 -5.12
CA ILE A 167 9.09 -12.49 -6.27
C ILE A 167 9.17 -11.69 -7.57
N ILE A 168 8.48 -10.56 -7.65
CA ILE A 168 8.43 -9.79 -8.91
C ILE A 168 9.80 -9.21 -9.26
N SER A 169 10.59 -8.81 -8.25
CA SER A 169 11.95 -8.31 -8.47
C SER A 169 12.88 -9.37 -9.04
N LEU A 170 12.82 -10.60 -8.53
CA LEU A 170 13.61 -11.72 -9.04
C LEU A 170 13.27 -12.05 -10.50
N ILE A 171 12.02 -11.84 -10.91
CA ILE A 171 11.61 -11.99 -12.31
C ILE A 171 12.12 -10.82 -13.15
N MET A 172 12.05 -9.58 -12.65
CA MET A 172 12.62 -8.41 -13.31
C MET A 172 14.13 -8.58 -13.58
N LEU A 173 14.86 -9.23 -12.69
CA LEU A 173 16.29 -9.53 -12.90
C LEU A 173 16.56 -10.50 -14.06
N LYS A 174 15.56 -11.24 -14.54
CA LYS A 174 15.70 -12.23 -15.63
C LYS A 174 15.37 -11.68 -17.02
N THR A 175 15.04 -10.40 -17.12
CA THR A 175 14.65 -9.77 -18.38
C THR A 175 15.27 -8.38 -18.51
N ASP A 176 15.23 -7.83 -19.73
CA ASP A 176 15.64 -6.46 -20.05
C ASP A 176 14.45 -5.52 -20.21
N ILE A 177 13.22 -5.99 -19.95
CA ILE A 177 12.02 -5.14 -19.91
C ILE A 177 12.18 -4.06 -18.84
N PHE A 178 12.75 -4.39 -17.69
CA PHE A 178 13.05 -3.45 -16.61
C PHE A 178 14.55 -3.39 -16.35
N SER A 179 15.06 -2.23 -15.94
CA SER A 179 16.46 -2.12 -15.54
C SER A 179 16.72 -2.91 -14.25
N LYS A 180 17.94 -3.43 -14.09
CA LYS A 180 18.33 -4.13 -12.85
C LYS A 180 18.23 -3.21 -11.64
N THR A 181 18.49 -1.91 -11.81
CA THR A 181 18.26 -0.88 -10.79
C THR A 181 16.82 -0.89 -10.27
N THR A 182 15.83 -0.99 -11.16
CA THR A 182 14.41 -1.07 -10.76
C THR A 182 14.19 -2.30 -9.89
N ALA A 183 14.71 -3.46 -10.29
CA ALA A 183 14.58 -4.68 -9.49
C ALA A 183 15.26 -4.56 -8.11
N TYR A 184 16.48 -4.01 -8.03
CA TYR A 184 17.19 -3.86 -6.76
C TYR A 184 16.51 -2.92 -5.79
N PHE A 185 15.91 -1.81 -6.23
CA PHE A 185 15.15 -0.93 -5.35
C PHE A 185 13.93 -1.63 -4.75
N ARG A 186 13.25 -2.49 -5.52
CA ARG A 186 12.14 -3.28 -4.97
C ARG A 186 12.60 -4.40 -4.04
N ILE A 187 13.73 -5.05 -4.32
CA ILE A 187 14.35 -6.00 -3.39
C ILE A 187 14.67 -5.28 -2.07
N ALA A 188 15.34 -4.14 -2.13
CA ALA A 188 15.69 -3.36 -0.96
C ALA A 188 14.43 -3.02 -0.15
N SER A 189 13.40 -2.45 -0.79
CA SER A 189 12.16 -2.11 -0.07
C SER A 189 11.52 -3.35 0.57
N SER A 190 11.40 -4.46 -0.16
CA SER A 190 10.82 -5.70 0.39
C SER A 190 11.62 -6.34 1.52
N VAL A 191 12.96 -6.29 1.46
CA VAL A 191 13.80 -6.85 2.53
C VAL A 191 13.74 -5.97 3.77
N PHE A 192 13.85 -4.65 3.60
CA PHE A 192 13.78 -3.70 4.70
C PHE A 192 12.39 -3.66 5.35
N ASP A 193 11.32 -3.98 4.61
CA ASP A 193 9.99 -4.14 5.18
C ASP A 193 9.98 -5.17 6.33
N PHE A 194 10.59 -6.34 6.14
CA PHE A 194 10.70 -7.35 7.21
C PHE A 194 11.46 -6.87 8.45
N GLY A 195 12.15 -5.73 8.35
CA GLY A 195 12.67 -4.98 9.48
C GLY A 195 11.64 -4.74 10.58
N LEU A 196 10.34 -4.63 10.25
CA LEU A 196 9.26 -4.46 11.23
C LEU A 196 9.29 -5.49 12.37
N TYR A 197 9.76 -6.72 12.09
CA TYR A 197 9.84 -7.81 13.06
C TYR A 197 11.12 -7.81 13.90
N VAL A 198 12.03 -6.86 13.67
CA VAL A 198 13.24 -6.69 14.47
C VAL A 198 12.88 -5.96 15.77
N PRO A 199 13.19 -6.52 16.95
CA PRO A 199 12.89 -5.88 18.23
C PRO A 199 13.52 -4.48 18.35
N SER A 200 12.81 -3.56 19.02
CA SER A 200 13.25 -2.20 19.38
C SER A 200 13.47 -1.20 18.24
N ILE A 201 14.05 -1.64 17.12
CA ILE A 201 14.41 -0.77 15.99
C ILE A 201 13.57 -1.04 14.73
N GLY A 202 12.71 -2.07 14.77
CA GLY A 202 12.05 -2.59 13.57
C GLY A 202 11.17 -1.59 12.84
N MET A 203 10.47 -0.72 13.58
CA MET A 203 9.68 0.37 12.99
C MET A 203 10.55 1.32 12.14
N TYR A 204 11.75 1.68 12.62
CA TYR A 204 12.64 2.56 11.86
C TYR A 204 13.19 1.89 10.59
N ILE A 205 13.51 0.59 10.68
CA ILE A 205 13.97 -0.19 9.51
C ILE A 205 12.84 -0.31 8.48
N SER A 206 11.61 -0.57 8.94
CA SER A 206 10.41 -0.61 8.11
C SER A 206 10.14 0.75 7.45
N ILE A 207 10.22 1.87 8.17
CA ILE A 207 10.08 3.22 7.59
C ILE A 207 11.17 3.48 6.54
N PHE A 208 12.40 3.01 6.77
CA PHE A 208 13.49 3.16 5.81
C PHE A 208 13.22 2.42 4.49
N SER A 209 12.42 1.34 4.51
CA SER A 209 12.00 0.62 3.30
C SER A 209 11.27 1.52 2.30
N VAL A 210 10.50 2.49 2.81
CA VAL A 210 9.62 3.39 2.04
C VAL A 210 10.43 4.24 1.08
N LEU A 211 11.66 4.62 1.44
CA LEU A 211 12.54 5.40 0.56
C LEU A 211 12.89 4.63 -0.72
N PHE A 212 13.17 3.33 -0.59
CA PHE A 212 13.45 2.49 -1.75
C PHE A 212 12.18 2.23 -2.57
N LEU A 213 11.03 2.11 -1.90
CA LEU A 213 9.74 1.92 -2.56
C LEU A 213 9.36 3.15 -3.42
N LEU A 214 9.55 4.36 -2.89
CA LEU A 214 9.32 5.61 -3.62
C LEU A 214 10.15 5.67 -4.91
N ILE A 215 11.44 5.32 -4.83
CA ILE A 215 12.31 5.29 -6.00
C ILE A 215 11.83 4.23 -6.99
N TRP A 216 11.45 3.05 -6.49
CA TRP A 216 10.90 1.99 -7.33
C TRP A 216 9.64 2.42 -8.08
N ASP A 217 8.68 3.05 -7.39
CA ASP A 217 7.44 3.53 -8.00
C ASP A 217 7.71 4.53 -9.13
N VAL A 218 8.64 5.47 -8.94
CA VAL A 218 9.04 6.42 -10.00
C VAL A 218 9.67 5.69 -11.20
N LEU A 219 10.55 4.71 -10.94
CA LEU A 219 11.21 3.95 -12.00
C LEU A 219 10.23 3.08 -12.79
N VAL A 220 9.30 2.41 -12.10
CA VAL A 220 8.23 1.61 -12.70
C VAL A 220 7.28 2.51 -13.48
N ALA A 221 6.85 3.63 -12.91
CA ALA A 221 5.99 4.59 -13.60
C ALA A 221 6.58 5.03 -14.94
N ARG A 222 7.85 5.45 -14.91
CA ARG A 222 8.59 5.86 -16.12
C ARG A 222 8.58 4.76 -17.17
N ARG A 223 8.86 3.51 -16.78
CA ARG A 223 8.92 2.40 -17.73
C ARG A 223 7.54 2.04 -18.28
N LEU A 224 6.51 2.03 -17.45
CA LEU A 224 5.14 1.77 -17.90
C LEU A 224 4.64 2.83 -18.89
N PHE A 225 4.98 4.12 -18.69
CA PHE A 225 4.65 5.16 -19.67
C PHE A 225 5.39 5.00 -21.00
N GLN A 226 6.67 4.60 -20.98
CA GLN A 226 7.41 4.31 -22.23
C GLN A 226 6.73 3.20 -23.04
N LEU A 227 6.37 2.10 -22.37
CA LEU A 227 5.67 0.97 -22.97
C LEU A 227 4.26 1.35 -23.45
N GLY A 228 3.53 2.18 -22.69
CA GLY A 228 2.20 2.67 -23.05
C GLY A 228 2.19 3.63 -24.25
N ARG A 229 3.27 4.39 -24.47
CA ARG A 229 3.45 5.29 -25.63
C ARG A 229 3.95 4.55 -26.88
N GLY A 230 4.36 3.28 -26.77
CA GLY A 230 4.95 2.51 -27.86
C GLY A 230 6.42 2.84 -28.12
N SER A 231 7.08 3.53 -27.19
CA SER A 231 8.52 3.76 -27.20
C SER A 231 9.20 2.57 -26.52
N ALA A 232 9.36 1.48 -27.27
CA ALA A 232 10.18 0.34 -26.86
C ALA A 232 11.65 0.59 -27.24
#